data_AF-A0A8H5H3F5-F1
#
_entry.id   AF-A0A8H5H3F5-F1
#
_cell.length_a   1.000
_cell.length_b   1.000
_cell.length_c   1.000
_cell.angle_alpha   90.00
_cell.angle_beta   90.00
_cell.angle_gamma   90.00
#
_symmetry.space_group_name_H-M   'P 1'
#
loop_
_entity.id
_entity.type
_entity.pdbx_description
1 polymer ?
#
loop_
_entity_poly.entity_id
_entity_poly.type
_entity_poly.pdbx_seq_one_letter_code
_entity_poly.pdbx_strand_id
1 'polypeptide(L)'
;MMQEYYQIGGFHPHIDWPECRSYDDKKLAQLIAGHASPLRSREVDSIELVLGIKRTGTTHLLLTGRQLHELVRAHRRPYPRRPPAESTDFESLSPIYFRNADEFADMLGVLKIKSVKKRAATDNSQANKQFVSGDDGIQRGGFEHGRLFYGILHNRIELGKYSLNDASWTRSVRVFSFVFTPRSHDTRPSEDRRKHPVALDCAISEATVPELLLRGGSSFHLYFTNNRFMNASSKRVGFKHGTTEELDGMVISARLKDFFSERMTSTEPIILLVHDEELSKNMLTNCGIDISSWETGIRGLLGFQTTKVHNSRNDYHRQGDHRRDSHSYYHDRRTRPRSRSRSPPRTYGRQALPRSRTQSYGRSPPRAYSGTSGTSAEPPRGAHAPVYVVDIKQQFMKLMQTATSSENVTEISKYLGLSSAEGWCAGNESVMIIDIWRSMISGPPIDEQRALRESGLDVQSAADPAAQAGPSLEYDSDQDPNSIQQETRQVAHNPDSDSDYGQSSDSDSD
;
A
#
# COMPACT_ATOMS: atom_id res chain seq x y z
N MET A 1 -5.50 -2.78 25.53
CA MET A 1 -5.18 -1.35 25.35
C MET A 1 -4.74 -1.16 23.92
N MET A 2 -5.19 -0.10 23.24
CA MET A 2 -4.70 0.19 21.88
C MET A 2 -3.23 0.61 21.94
N GLN A 3 -2.43 0.14 20.99
CA GLN A 3 -1.02 0.50 20.91
C GLN A 3 -0.91 1.93 20.37
N GLU A 4 -0.17 2.77 21.09
CA GLU A 4 0.09 4.16 20.71
C GLU A 4 1.40 4.26 19.91
N TYR A 5 1.40 5.11 18.88
CA TYR A 5 2.55 5.35 18.01
C TYR A 5 2.95 6.81 17.96
N TYR A 6 4.26 7.08 18.03
CA TYR A 6 4.83 8.42 18.01
C TYR A 6 5.79 8.57 16.84
N GLN A 7 5.37 9.36 15.86
CA GLN A 7 6.18 9.71 14.69
C GLN A 7 7.47 10.46 15.05
N ILE A 8 8.56 9.96 14.47
CA ILE A 8 9.92 10.49 14.53
C ILE A 8 10.23 11.22 13.21
N GLY A 9 10.64 12.48 13.29
CA GLY A 9 11.01 13.27 12.10
C GLY A 9 9.90 13.45 11.06
N GLY A 10 10.29 13.92 9.88
CA GLY A 10 9.42 14.11 8.72
C GLY A 10 8.34 15.18 8.86
N PHE A 11 7.22 14.99 8.17
CA PHE A 11 6.10 15.94 8.18
C PHE A 11 5.27 15.82 9.46
N HIS A 12 5.23 16.89 10.26
CA HIS A 12 4.53 16.96 11.55
C HIS A 12 4.93 15.88 12.58
N PRO A 13 6.21 15.80 13.01
CA PRO A 13 6.63 14.82 14.01
C PRO A 13 5.90 15.01 15.35
N HIS A 14 5.72 13.92 16.09
CA HIS A 14 5.26 14.01 17.48
C HIS A 14 6.42 14.41 18.40
N ILE A 15 7.61 13.90 18.11
CA ILE A 15 8.84 14.15 18.86
C ILE A 15 9.48 15.44 18.34
N ASP A 16 9.29 16.53 19.09
CA ASP A 16 9.87 17.86 18.84
C ASP A 16 10.66 18.32 20.07
N TRP A 17 11.75 17.63 20.39
CA TRP A 17 12.61 18.02 21.51
C TRP A 17 13.46 19.25 21.17
N PRO A 18 13.64 20.20 22.11
CA PRO A 18 14.36 21.45 21.84
C PRO A 18 15.76 21.28 21.26
N GLU A 19 16.51 20.25 21.67
CA GLU A 19 17.85 20.02 21.11
C GLU A 19 17.82 19.49 19.67
N CYS A 20 16.72 18.86 19.26
CA CYS A 20 16.48 18.34 17.92
C CYS A 20 15.81 19.38 17.00
N ARG A 21 15.31 20.51 17.54
CA ARG A 21 14.69 21.60 16.76
C ARG A 21 15.61 22.25 15.74
N SER A 22 16.91 22.09 15.90
CA SER A 22 17.92 22.57 14.96
C SER A 22 17.98 21.76 13.66
N TYR A 23 17.07 20.80 13.44
CA TYR A 23 17.14 19.83 12.34
C TYR A 23 18.44 19.01 12.36
N ASP A 24 19.01 18.81 13.55
CA ASP A 24 20.17 17.97 13.77
C ASP A 24 19.73 16.51 13.88
N ASP A 25 19.40 15.94 12.72
CA ASP A 25 18.95 14.56 12.55
C ASP A 25 20.00 13.58 13.13
N LYS A 26 21.29 13.96 13.15
CA LYS A 26 22.37 13.16 13.73
C LYS A 26 22.26 13.04 15.24
N LYS A 27 21.94 14.12 15.96
CA LYS A 27 21.74 14.04 17.42
C LYS A 27 20.53 13.20 17.78
N LEU A 28 19.43 13.36 17.05
CA LEU A 28 18.24 12.53 17.24
C LEU A 28 18.55 11.06 16.96
N ALA A 29 19.29 10.80 15.89
CA ALA A 29 19.69 9.45 15.53
C ALA A 29 20.65 8.84 16.55
N GLN A 30 21.62 9.59 17.06
CA GLN A 30 22.51 9.11 18.11
C GLN A 30 21.77 8.77 19.41
N LEU A 31 20.71 9.52 19.73
CA LEU A 31 19.88 9.25 20.90
C LEU A 31 19.06 7.97 20.75
N ILE A 32 18.46 7.74 19.58
CA ILE A 32 17.54 6.61 19.33
C ILE A 32 18.29 5.35 18.91
N ALA A 33 19.30 5.49 18.06
CA ALA A 33 20.00 4.42 17.37
C ALA A 33 21.51 4.37 17.70
N GLY A 34 22.03 5.24 18.57
CA GLY A 34 23.43 5.17 19.00
C GLY A 34 23.72 3.96 19.87
N HIS A 35 25.01 3.66 20.09
CA HIS A 35 25.45 2.54 20.92
C HIS A 35 24.94 2.60 22.37
N ALA A 36 24.70 3.81 22.89
CA ALA A 36 24.17 4.02 24.24
C ALA A 36 22.63 4.08 24.31
N SER A 37 21.92 3.86 23.20
CA SER A 37 20.46 3.89 23.18
C SER A 37 19.89 2.74 24.01
N PRO A 38 18.88 3.00 24.86
CA PRO A 38 18.18 1.94 25.58
C PRO A 38 17.36 1.01 24.66
N LEU A 39 17.12 1.41 23.41
CA LEU A 39 16.33 0.63 22.44
C LEU A 39 17.15 -0.40 21.68
N ARG A 40 18.49 -0.38 21.82
CA ARG A 40 19.39 -1.28 21.10
C ARG A 40 19.30 -2.68 21.69
N SER A 41 18.96 -3.66 20.85
CA SER A 41 18.97 -5.06 21.24
C SER A 41 20.41 -5.52 21.47
N ARG A 42 20.66 -6.21 22.60
CA ARG A 42 21.98 -6.78 22.91
C ARG A 42 22.33 -7.97 22.01
N GLU A 43 21.32 -8.61 21.43
CA GLU A 43 21.51 -9.85 20.65
C GLU A 43 21.85 -9.56 19.19
N VAL A 44 21.19 -8.58 18.58
CA VAL A 44 21.25 -8.31 17.13
C VAL A 44 22.11 -7.07 16.80
N ASP A 45 22.56 -6.34 17.82
CA ASP A 45 23.26 -5.05 17.69
C ASP A 45 22.58 -4.07 16.71
N SER A 46 21.25 -4.05 16.76
CA SER A 46 20.40 -3.16 15.97
C SER A 46 19.27 -2.61 16.81
N ILE A 47 18.63 -1.54 16.32
CA ILE A 47 17.35 -1.08 16.83
C ILE A 47 16.23 -1.54 15.89
N GLU A 48 15.08 -1.86 16.46
CA GLU A 48 13.87 -2.18 15.70
C GLU A 48 12.81 -1.09 15.95
N LEU A 49 12.45 -0.37 14.90
CA LEU A 49 11.37 0.63 14.92
C LEU A 49 10.15 0.10 14.16
N VAL A 50 9.07 0.89 14.18
CA VAL A 50 7.86 0.59 13.42
C VAL A 50 7.81 1.50 12.19
N LEU A 51 7.68 0.89 11.02
CA LEU A 51 7.41 1.57 9.75
C LEU A 51 5.90 1.63 9.56
N GLY A 52 5.35 2.84 9.53
CA GLY A 52 3.94 3.07 9.24
C GLY A 52 3.73 3.57 7.82
N ILE A 53 2.91 2.85 7.04
CA ILE A 53 2.43 3.33 5.74
C ILE A 53 1.01 3.83 5.92
N LYS A 54 0.74 5.10 5.62
CA LYS A 54 -0.63 5.62 5.60
C LYS A 54 -1.37 5.19 4.35
N ARG A 55 -2.69 5.29 4.36
CA ARG A 55 -3.55 5.01 3.19
C ARG A 55 -3.17 5.83 1.95
N THR A 56 -2.72 7.07 2.14
CA THR A 56 -2.18 7.94 1.08
C THR A 56 -0.91 7.40 0.44
N GLY A 57 -0.23 6.47 1.11
CA GLY A 57 1.05 5.92 0.71
C GLY A 57 2.24 6.62 1.33
N THR A 58 2.08 7.58 2.25
CA THR A 58 3.22 8.20 2.92
C THR A 58 3.84 7.26 3.96
N THR A 59 5.18 7.25 4.01
CA THR A 59 5.99 6.47 4.94
C THR A 59 6.31 7.29 6.18
N HIS A 60 6.21 6.66 7.36
CA HIS A 60 6.51 7.28 8.66
C HIS A 60 7.32 6.32 9.54
N LEU A 61 8.32 6.84 10.27
CA LEU A 61 9.02 6.10 11.31
C LEU A 61 8.38 6.39 12.65
N LEU A 62 8.07 5.32 13.39
CA LEU A 62 7.27 5.39 14.61
C LEU A 62 7.99 4.69 15.76
N LEU A 63 7.87 5.29 16.95
CA LEU A 63 8.10 4.61 18.22
C LEU A 63 6.78 4.12 18.79
N THR A 64 6.81 2.95 19.41
CA THR A 64 5.72 2.58 20.33
C THR A 64 5.76 3.45 21.59
N GLY A 65 4.63 3.60 22.28
CA GLY A 65 4.58 4.29 23.58
C GLY A 65 5.57 3.73 24.60
N ARG A 66 5.80 2.41 24.60
CA ARG A 66 6.82 1.77 25.45
C ARG A 66 8.24 2.25 25.12
N GLN A 67 8.63 2.20 23.84
CA GLN A 67 9.96 2.66 23.41
C GLN A 67 10.17 4.15 23.70
N LEU A 68 9.14 4.97 23.48
CA LEU A 68 9.20 6.39 23.81
C LEU A 68 9.39 6.61 25.32
N HIS A 69 8.68 5.87 26.17
CA HIS A 69 8.82 5.96 27.62
C HIS A 69 10.25 5.61 28.07
N GLU A 70 10.83 4.54 27.52
CA GLU A 70 12.21 4.13 27.80
C GLU A 70 13.21 5.23 27.43
N LEU A 71 13.08 5.83 26.25
CA LEU A 71 13.92 6.95 25.81
C LEU A 71 13.76 8.20 26.69
N VAL A 72 12.51 8.58 27.00
CA VAL A 72 12.19 9.73 27.85
C VAL A 72 12.83 9.57 29.22
N ARG A 73 12.75 8.37 29.82
CA ARG A 73 13.33 8.06 31.12
C ARG A 73 14.87 8.08 31.06
N ALA A 74 15.47 7.43 30.06
CA ALA A 74 16.93 7.31 29.94
C ALA A 74 17.60 8.68 29.73
N HIS A 75 16.99 9.54 28.90
CA HIS A 75 17.57 10.83 28.50
C HIS A 75 16.94 12.04 29.20
N ARG A 76 16.04 11.82 30.17
CA ARG A 76 15.32 12.86 30.92
C ARG A 76 14.63 13.88 30.00
N ARG A 77 14.01 13.39 28.93
CA ARG A 77 13.32 14.24 27.94
C ARG A 77 11.87 14.49 28.32
N PRO A 78 11.27 15.63 27.93
CA PRO A 78 9.85 15.81 28.11
C PRO A 78 9.07 14.85 27.21
N TYR A 79 7.94 14.37 27.70
CA TYR A 79 7.01 13.60 26.88
C TYR A 79 6.43 14.50 25.77
N PRO A 80 6.21 13.98 24.54
CA PRO A 80 5.53 14.69 23.47
C PRO A 80 4.17 15.24 23.91
N ARG A 81 3.87 16.48 23.52
CA ARG A 81 2.56 17.12 23.82
C ARG A 81 1.47 16.77 22.81
N ARG A 82 1.85 16.34 21.61
CA ARG A 82 0.90 15.93 20.58
C ARG A 82 0.32 14.56 20.94
N PRO A 83 -0.98 14.32 20.69
CA PRO A 83 -1.56 13.01 20.91
C PRO A 83 -0.84 11.98 20.01
N PRO A 84 -0.67 10.73 20.47
CA PRO A 84 -0.12 9.67 19.62
C PRO A 84 -1.05 9.38 18.44
N ALA A 85 -0.47 8.78 17.40
CA ALA A 85 -1.23 8.13 16.34
C ALA A 85 -1.72 6.75 16.81
N GLU A 86 -2.86 6.32 16.29
CA GLU A 86 -3.44 5.00 16.50
C GLU A 86 -3.05 4.06 15.36
N SER A 87 -3.18 2.74 15.55
CA SER A 87 -2.94 1.78 14.46
C SER A 87 -3.88 1.97 13.27
N THR A 88 -5.09 2.47 13.52
CA THR A 88 -6.11 2.78 12.51
C THR A 88 -5.74 3.97 11.62
N ASP A 89 -4.73 4.76 11.99
CA ASP A 89 -4.18 5.84 11.15
C ASP A 89 -3.29 5.31 10.01
N PHE A 90 -2.94 4.02 10.04
CA PHE A 90 -2.02 3.39 9.12
C PHE A 90 -2.69 2.24 8.36
N GLU A 91 -2.29 2.08 7.10
CA GLU A 91 -2.65 0.93 6.27
C GLU A 91 -1.83 -0.31 6.67
N SER A 92 -0.54 -0.10 6.99
CA SER A 92 0.33 -1.15 7.50
C SER A 92 1.30 -0.61 8.56
N LEU A 93 1.67 -1.50 9.47
CA LEU A 93 2.69 -1.29 10.50
C LEU A 93 3.65 -2.48 10.43
N SER A 94 4.89 -2.27 10.02
CA SER A 94 5.88 -3.33 9.81
C SER A 94 7.22 -3.03 10.48
N PRO A 95 8.06 -4.06 10.75
CA PRO A 95 9.40 -3.84 11.28
C PRO A 95 10.31 -3.11 10.29
N ILE A 96 11.11 -2.19 10.83
CA ILE A 96 12.29 -1.63 10.18
C ILE A 96 13.47 -1.64 11.16
N TYR A 97 14.64 -2.01 10.66
CA TYR A 97 15.84 -2.21 11.47
C TYR A 97 16.92 -1.20 11.07
N PHE A 98 17.64 -0.68 12.05
CA PHE A 98 18.82 0.16 11.80
C PHE A 98 19.99 -0.39 12.63
N ARG A 99 21.12 -0.62 11.98
CA ARG A 99 22.33 -1.17 12.62
C ARG A 99 23.04 -0.10 13.43
N ASN A 100 23.03 1.14 12.96
CA ASN A 100 23.75 2.25 13.58
C ASN A 100 22.97 3.57 13.45
N ALA A 101 23.50 4.61 14.09
CA ALA A 101 22.92 5.94 14.07
C ALA A 101 23.01 6.61 12.69
N ASP A 102 23.99 6.27 11.87
CA ASP A 102 24.18 6.87 10.56
C ASP A 102 23.09 6.40 9.57
N GLU A 103 22.85 5.09 9.49
CA GLU A 103 21.75 4.51 8.69
C GLU A 103 20.38 5.14 9.05
N PHE A 104 20.15 5.34 10.35
CA PHE A 104 18.92 5.96 10.82
C PHE A 104 18.87 7.47 10.50
N ALA A 105 19.99 8.18 10.61
CA ALA A 105 20.08 9.59 10.23
C ALA A 105 19.84 9.81 8.72
N ASP A 106 20.37 8.92 7.88
CA ASP A 106 20.14 8.96 6.43
C ASP A 106 18.65 8.82 6.11
N MET A 107 17.98 7.87 6.74
CA MET A 107 16.52 7.69 6.58
C MET A 107 15.73 8.92 7.07
N LEU A 108 16.12 9.54 8.20
CA LEU A 108 15.52 10.80 8.65
C LEU A 108 15.73 11.92 7.62
N GLY A 109 16.89 11.97 6.97
CA GLY A 109 17.20 12.91 5.90
C GLY A 109 16.28 12.74 4.69
N VAL A 110 15.98 11.49 4.29
CA VAL A 110 15.04 11.20 3.19
C VAL A 110 13.61 11.65 3.53
N LEU A 111 13.20 11.52 4.80
CA LEU A 111 11.89 11.95 5.29
C LEU A 111 11.80 13.47 5.54
N LYS A 112 12.90 14.21 5.44
CA LYS A 112 12.93 15.66 5.69
C LYS A 112 12.20 16.45 4.60
N ILE A 113 11.39 17.43 5.02
CA ILE A 113 10.66 18.35 4.15
C ILE A 113 11.65 19.26 3.39
N LYS A 114 11.56 19.34 2.06
CA LYS A 114 12.54 20.04 1.21
C LYS A 114 12.34 21.55 1.09
N SER A 115 11.13 22.10 1.33
CA SER A 115 10.95 23.56 1.36
C SER A 115 9.84 24.01 2.31
N VAL A 116 10.12 25.06 3.09
CA VAL A 116 9.21 25.68 4.07
C VAL A 116 8.69 27.04 3.58
N LYS A 117 9.03 27.46 2.35
CA LYS A 117 8.81 28.84 1.87
C LYS A 117 7.34 29.29 1.91
N LYS A 118 6.39 28.35 1.94
CA LYS A 118 5.03 28.54 2.44
C LYS A 118 4.71 27.25 3.21
N ARG A 119 4.06 27.31 4.39
CA ARG A 119 3.65 26.12 5.15
C ARG A 119 2.95 25.14 4.20
N ALA A 120 3.67 24.12 3.74
CA ALA A 120 3.13 23.20 2.77
C ALA A 120 1.99 22.45 3.47
N ALA A 121 0.83 22.41 2.84
CA ALA A 121 -0.30 21.63 3.33
C ALA A 121 -0.04 20.11 3.21
N THR A 122 1.00 19.73 2.47
CA THR A 122 1.34 18.37 2.09
C THR A 122 2.80 18.05 2.39
N ASP A 123 3.07 16.77 2.62
CA ASP A 123 4.42 16.24 2.79
C ASP A 123 5.15 16.26 1.44
N ASN A 124 6.26 17.01 1.36
CA ASN A 124 7.10 17.12 0.17
C ASN A 124 8.49 16.51 0.36
N SER A 125 8.66 15.65 1.38
CA SER A 125 9.90 14.91 1.60
C SER A 125 10.22 14.01 0.40
N GLN A 126 11.48 13.58 0.30
CA GLN A 126 11.91 12.77 -0.84
C GLN A 126 11.16 11.43 -0.90
N ALA A 127 10.94 10.79 0.24
CA ALA A 127 10.14 9.56 0.31
C ALA A 127 8.68 9.79 -0.06
N ASN A 128 8.09 10.93 0.35
CA ASN A 128 6.64 11.09 0.31
C ASN A 128 6.08 11.99 -0.80
N LYS A 129 6.93 12.73 -1.53
CA LYS A 129 6.50 13.72 -2.55
C LYS A 129 5.58 13.18 -3.65
N GLN A 130 5.63 11.87 -3.93
CA GLN A 130 4.82 11.23 -4.96
C GLN A 130 3.43 10.79 -4.45
N PHE A 131 3.24 10.75 -3.13
CA PHE A 131 2.05 10.22 -2.47
C PHE A 131 1.12 11.37 -2.07
N VAL A 132 0.46 11.94 -3.08
CA VAL A 132 -0.54 13.00 -2.89
C VAL A 132 -1.96 12.45 -3.04
N SER A 133 -2.10 11.28 -3.68
CA SER A 133 -3.40 10.62 -3.89
C SER A 133 -3.84 9.83 -2.64
N GLY A 134 -5.14 9.57 -2.53
CA GLY A 134 -5.74 9.03 -1.30
C GLY A 134 -5.48 7.55 -1.03
N ASP A 135 -5.17 6.76 -2.07
CA ASP A 135 -5.22 5.29 -1.99
C ASP A 135 -3.92 4.59 -2.43
N ASP A 136 -2.86 5.33 -2.76
CA ASP A 136 -1.56 4.74 -3.17
C ASP A 136 -0.95 3.83 -2.09
N GLY A 137 -1.31 4.06 -0.83
CA GLY A 137 -0.84 3.31 0.31
C GLY A 137 -1.45 1.94 0.48
N ILE A 138 -2.61 1.64 -0.13
CA ILE A 138 -3.25 0.32 -0.03
C ILE A 138 -2.28 -0.76 -0.52
N GLN A 139 -1.68 -0.53 -1.68
CA GLN A 139 -0.82 -1.52 -2.31
C GLN A 139 0.58 -1.58 -1.68
N ARG A 140 1.12 -0.42 -1.26
CA ARG A 140 2.35 -0.38 -0.47
C ARG A 140 2.17 -1.09 0.87
N GLY A 141 1.02 -0.90 1.50
CA GLY A 141 0.63 -1.57 2.72
C GLY A 141 0.50 -3.08 2.52
N GLY A 142 -0.12 -3.52 1.41
CA GLY A 142 -0.20 -4.93 1.03
C GLY A 142 1.16 -5.61 0.88
N PHE A 143 2.17 -4.90 0.36
CA PHE A 143 3.55 -5.38 0.33
C PHE A 143 4.12 -5.58 1.74
N GLU A 144 3.96 -4.57 2.61
CA GLU A 144 4.43 -4.63 4.00
C GLU A 144 3.66 -5.65 4.85
N HIS A 145 2.38 -5.92 4.55
CA HIS A 145 1.63 -7.03 5.14
C HIS A 145 2.28 -8.37 4.83
N GLY A 146 2.78 -8.56 3.59
CA GLY A 146 3.57 -9.73 3.21
C GLY A 146 4.83 -9.89 4.06
N ARG A 147 5.59 -8.80 4.26
CA ARG A 147 6.78 -8.80 5.13
C ARG A 147 6.43 -9.15 6.57
N LEU A 148 5.35 -8.57 7.08
CA LEU A 148 4.86 -8.84 8.43
C LEU A 148 4.46 -10.31 8.58
N PHE A 149 3.70 -10.85 7.62
CA PHE A 149 3.34 -12.26 7.55
C PHE A 149 4.58 -13.17 7.61
N TYR A 150 5.60 -12.90 6.80
CA TYR A 150 6.85 -13.66 6.80
C TYR A 150 7.56 -13.60 8.17
N GLY A 151 7.59 -12.42 8.80
CA GLY A 151 8.15 -12.23 10.14
C GLY A 151 7.40 -13.00 11.23
N ILE A 152 6.06 -13.06 11.15
CA ILE A 152 5.22 -13.84 12.06
C ILE A 152 5.55 -15.33 11.93
N LEU A 153 5.58 -15.85 10.70
CA LEU A 153 5.84 -17.28 10.45
C LEU A 153 7.19 -17.74 11.01
N HIS A 154 8.19 -16.86 11.00
CA HIS A 154 9.53 -17.15 11.51
C HIS A 154 9.72 -16.75 12.98
N ASN A 155 8.65 -16.35 13.68
CA ASN A 155 8.68 -15.87 15.07
C ASN A 155 9.74 -14.77 15.29
N ARG A 156 9.89 -13.87 14.32
CA ARG A 156 10.87 -12.77 14.34
C ARG A 156 10.29 -11.44 14.82
N ILE A 157 8.99 -11.38 15.07
CA ILE A 157 8.31 -10.13 15.44
C ILE A 157 7.45 -10.30 16.69
N GLU A 158 7.36 -9.23 17.48
CA GLU A 158 6.44 -9.14 18.61
C GLU A 158 5.09 -8.60 18.13
N LEU A 159 4.04 -9.45 18.11
CA LEU A 159 2.71 -9.11 17.57
C LEU A 159 2.13 -7.81 18.15
N GLY A 160 2.20 -7.63 19.47
CA GLY A 160 1.63 -6.47 20.16
C GLY A 160 2.23 -5.13 19.70
N LYS A 161 3.51 -5.13 19.28
CA LYS A 161 4.22 -3.95 18.77
C LYS A 161 3.59 -3.39 17.49
N TYR A 162 2.93 -4.24 16.71
CA TYR A 162 2.30 -3.91 15.44
C TYR A 162 0.76 -3.90 15.53
N SER A 163 0.20 -3.88 16.75
CA SER A 163 -1.24 -3.97 17.00
C SER A 163 -1.91 -5.25 16.49
N LEU A 164 -1.15 -6.34 16.39
CA LEU A 164 -1.67 -7.65 16.06
C LEU A 164 -2.04 -8.37 17.36
N ASN A 165 -3.24 -8.94 17.41
CA ASN A 165 -3.74 -9.61 18.62
C ASN A 165 -3.66 -11.14 18.54
N ASP A 166 -3.65 -11.69 17.32
CA ASP A 166 -3.72 -13.13 17.10
C ASP A 166 -2.84 -13.56 15.92
N ALA A 167 -2.17 -14.69 16.12
CA ALA A 167 -1.41 -15.41 15.10
C ALA A 167 -1.67 -16.92 15.19
N SER A 168 -2.80 -17.33 15.78
CA SER A 168 -3.21 -18.72 15.91
C SER A 168 -3.35 -19.42 14.55
N TRP A 169 -3.75 -18.67 13.52
CA TRP A 169 -3.84 -19.11 12.12
C TRP A 169 -2.50 -19.56 11.52
N THR A 170 -1.35 -19.15 12.08
CA THR A 170 -0.02 -19.47 11.52
C THR A 170 0.25 -20.97 11.43
N ARG A 171 -0.39 -21.77 12.28
CA ARG A 171 -0.22 -23.23 12.32
C ARG A 171 -1.00 -23.96 11.24
N SER A 172 -1.99 -23.30 10.65
CA SER A 172 -2.95 -23.95 9.76
C SER A 172 -3.14 -23.19 8.45
N VAL A 173 -2.56 -22.01 8.30
CA VAL A 173 -2.56 -21.26 7.04
C VAL A 173 -1.92 -22.08 5.93
N ARG A 174 -2.56 -22.07 4.77
CA ARG A 174 -2.04 -22.72 3.57
C ARG A 174 -1.75 -21.66 2.52
N VAL A 175 -0.63 -21.80 1.84
CA VAL A 175 -0.22 -20.88 0.78
C VAL A 175 -0.22 -21.67 -0.53
N PHE A 176 -1.04 -21.24 -1.47
CA PHE A 176 -1.08 -21.78 -2.82
C PHE A 176 -0.73 -20.70 -3.83
N SER A 177 -0.18 -21.11 -4.96
CA SER A 177 -0.08 -20.28 -6.15
C SER A 177 -1.01 -20.81 -7.23
N PHE A 178 -1.76 -19.95 -7.90
CA PHE A 178 -2.52 -20.27 -9.10
C PHE A 178 -2.02 -19.45 -10.28
N VAL A 179 -1.71 -20.13 -11.38
CA VAL A 179 -1.27 -19.52 -12.64
C VAL A 179 -2.01 -20.16 -13.79
N PHE A 180 -2.30 -19.37 -14.81
CA PHE A 180 -2.75 -19.86 -16.10
C PHE A 180 -2.09 -19.06 -17.22
N THR A 181 -1.78 -19.71 -18.34
CA THR A 181 -1.26 -18.99 -19.51
C THR A 181 -2.44 -18.54 -20.37
N PRO A 182 -2.68 -17.23 -20.54
CA PRO A 182 -3.71 -16.74 -21.45
C PRO A 182 -3.28 -16.95 -22.91
N ARG A 183 -4.27 -16.98 -23.81
CA ARG A 183 -4.03 -16.96 -25.26
C ARG A 183 -3.25 -15.69 -25.67
N SER A 184 -2.08 -15.86 -26.32
CA SER A 184 -1.20 -14.77 -26.73
C SER A 184 -1.81 -13.89 -27.84
N HIS A 185 -2.39 -14.51 -28.86
CA HIS A 185 -3.08 -13.82 -29.96
C HIS A 185 -4.59 -13.92 -29.80
N ASP A 186 -5.13 -13.15 -28.86
CA ASP A 186 -6.56 -13.02 -28.62
C ASP A 186 -7.10 -11.71 -29.21
N THR A 187 -7.83 -11.83 -30.32
CA THR A 187 -8.41 -10.71 -31.08
C THR A 187 -9.77 -10.26 -30.54
N ARG A 188 -10.28 -10.89 -29.47
CA ARG A 188 -11.54 -10.47 -28.85
C ARG A 188 -11.40 -9.08 -28.20
N PRO A 189 -12.50 -8.34 -28.01
CA PRO A 189 -12.48 -7.06 -27.32
C PRO A 189 -11.82 -7.15 -25.94
N SER A 190 -11.11 -6.11 -25.52
CA SER A 190 -10.34 -6.13 -24.27
C SER A 190 -11.18 -6.46 -23.04
N GLU A 191 -12.43 -5.99 -22.99
CA GLU A 191 -13.36 -6.28 -21.90
C GLU A 191 -13.76 -7.76 -21.87
N ASP A 192 -14.01 -8.37 -23.04
CA ASP A 192 -14.34 -9.79 -23.14
C ASP A 192 -13.15 -10.68 -22.75
N ARG A 193 -11.94 -10.33 -23.19
CA ARG A 193 -10.71 -11.04 -22.77
C ARG A 193 -10.51 -11.00 -21.26
N ARG A 194 -10.89 -9.88 -20.64
CA ARG A 194 -10.75 -9.69 -19.19
C ARG A 194 -11.80 -10.46 -18.39
N LYS A 195 -13.06 -10.41 -18.81
CA LYS A 195 -14.20 -11.12 -18.16
C LYS A 195 -14.18 -12.62 -18.43
N HIS A 196 -13.76 -13.00 -19.64
CA HIS A 196 -13.74 -14.38 -20.14
C HIS A 196 -12.36 -14.75 -20.69
N PRO A 197 -11.31 -14.78 -19.85
CA PRO A 197 -9.98 -15.18 -20.30
C PRO A 197 -9.99 -16.62 -20.83
N VAL A 198 -9.29 -16.84 -21.94
CA VAL A 198 -9.10 -18.18 -22.53
C VAL A 198 -7.73 -18.69 -22.12
N ALA A 199 -7.73 -19.69 -21.24
CA ALA A 199 -6.51 -20.33 -20.74
C ALA A 199 -6.03 -21.44 -21.68
N LEU A 200 -4.72 -21.53 -21.88
CA LEU A 200 -4.06 -22.61 -22.62
C LEU A 200 -3.69 -23.77 -21.70
N ASP A 201 -3.22 -23.44 -20.50
CA ASP A 201 -2.92 -24.32 -19.39
C ASP A 201 -3.18 -23.60 -18.08
N CYS A 202 -3.30 -24.35 -16.98
CA CYS A 202 -3.33 -23.79 -15.65
C CYS A 202 -2.63 -24.73 -14.65
N ALA A 203 -2.21 -24.18 -13.53
CA ALA A 203 -1.55 -24.96 -12.49
C ALA A 203 -1.82 -24.40 -11.11
N ILE A 204 -1.75 -25.31 -10.13
CA ILE A 204 -1.73 -24.98 -8.71
C ILE A 204 -0.51 -25.65 -8.09
N SER A 205 0.18 -24.91 -7.22
CA SER A 205 1.28 -25.41 -6.39
C SER A 205 1.06 -24.96 -4.95
N GLU A 206 1.44 -25.80 -3.97
CA GLU A 206 1.37 -25.47 -2.55
C GLU A 206 2.76 -25.15 -2.01
N ALA A 207 2.87 -24.12 -1.18
CA ALA A 207 4.08 -23.82 -0.43
C ALA A 207 4.00 -24.43 0.98
N THR A 208 5.15 -24.87 1.47
CA THR A 208 5.39 -25.23 2.87
C THR A 208 5.40 -23.98 3.73
N VAL A 209 4.92 -24.11 4.97
CA VAL A 209 4.93 -23.05 5.99
C VAL A 209 5.76 -23.58 7.15
N PRO A 210 6.76 -22.85 7.66
CA PRO A 210 7.01 -21.42 7.45
C PRO A 210 7.93 -21.04 6.27
N GLU A 211 8.62 -21.98 5.64
CA GLU A 211 9.75 -21.66 4.73
C GLU A 211 9.32 -21.01 3.40
N LEU A 212 8.05 -21.15 3.02
CA LEU A 212 7.51 -20.75 1.72
C LEU A 212 8.30 -21.37 0.56
N LEU A 213 8.62 -22.66 0.71
CA LEU A 213 9.22 -23.50 -0.34
C LEU A 213 8.16 -24.39 -0.96
N LEU A 214 8.33 -24.77 -2.24
CA LEU A 214 7.44 -25.75 -2.87
C LEU A 214 7.29 -27.02 -2.02
N ARG A 215 6.05 -27.39 -1.71
CA ARG A 215 5.72 -28.68 -1.10
C ARG A 215 5.80 -29.78 -2.16
N GLY A 216 6.73 -30.71 -2.01
CA GLY A 216 6.92 -31.81 -2.96
C GLY A 216 5.64 -32.60 -3.21
N GLY A 217 5.32 -32.87 -4.48
CA GLY A 217 4.15 -33.63 -4.90
C GLY A 217 2.80 -32.92 -4.71
N SER A 218 2.79 -31.64 -4.32
CA SER A 218 1.56 -30.87 -4.15
C SER A 218 1.10 -30.12 -5.41
N SER A 219 1.96 -30.07 -6.43
CA SER A 219 1.69 -29.35 -7.66
C SER A 219 0.99 -30.22 -8.69
N PHE A 220 0.02 -29.64 -9.39
CA PHE A 220 -0.55 -30.24 -10.59
C PHE A 220 -0.67 -29.21 -11.70
N HIS A 221 -0.51 -29.68 -12.94
CA HIS A 221 -0.54 -28.88 -14.15
C HIS A 221 -1.54 -29.48 -15.13
N LEU A 222 -2.53 -28.68 -15.54
CA LEU A 222 -3.62 -29.07 -16.41
C LEU A 222 -3.49 -28.34 -17.74
N TYR A 223 -3.54 -29.08 -18.83
CA TYR A 223 -3.44 -28.57 -20.19
C TYR A 223 -4.77 -28.71 -20.92
N PHE A 224 -5.26 -27.63 -21.52
CA PHE A 224 -6.55 -27.61 -22.22
C PHE A 224 -6.40 -28.22 -23.62
N THR A 225 -6.91 -29.44 -23.82
CA THR A 225 -6.79 -30.17 -25.10
C THR A 225 -7.36 -29.40 -26.29
N ASN A 226 -8.46 -28.68 -26.07
CA ASN A 226 -9.16 -27.91 -27.11
C ASN A 226 -8.36 -26.68 -27.56
N ASN A 227 -7.39 -26.22 -26.76
CA ASN A 227 -6.63 -25.00 -27.00
C ASN A 227 -5.19 -25.27 -27.48
N ARG A 228 -4.86 -26.54 -27.80
CA ARG A 228 -3.48 -26.97 -28.09
C ARG A 228 -2.77 -26.23 -29.22
N PHE A 229 -3.52 -25.72 -30.19
CA PHE A 229 -2.98 -25.03 -31.37
C PHE A 229 -2.99 -23.50 -31.25
N MET A 230 -3.43 -22.94 -30.13
CA MET A 230 -3.67 -21.49 -30.01
C MET A 230 -2.42 -20.66 -29.64
N ASN A 231 -1.25 -21.27 -29.45
CA ASN A 231 -0.03 -20.57 -29.03
C ASN A 231 1.21 -20.92 -29.87
N ALA A 232 1.14 -20.63 -31.16
CA ALA A 232 2.22 -20.93 -32.11
C ALA A 232 3.47 -20.02 -31.97
N SER A 233 3.38 -18.93 -31.21
CA SER A 233 4.43 -17.90 -31.15
C SER A 233 5.52 -18.14 -30.12
N SER A 234 5.30 -19.01 -29.13
CA SER A 234 6.26 -19.25 -28.04
C SER A 234 6.43 -20.74 -27.73
N LYS A 235 7.66 -21.14 -27.40
CA LYS A 235 8.01 -22.53 -27.12
C LYS A 235 7.40 -22.97 -25.78
N ARG A 236 6.54 -23.98 -25.82
CA ARG A 236 6.06 -24.70 -24.63
C ARG A 236 7.23 -25.46 -24.01
N VAL A 237 7.39 -25.38 -22.69
CA VAL A 237 8.35 -26.20 -21.95
C VAL A 237 7.65 -27.28 -21.13
N GLY A 238 8.37 -28.37 -20.87
CA GLY A 238 7.87 -29.44 -19.99
C GLY A 238 7.74 -28.96 -18.55
N PHE A 239 6.71 -29.46 -17.86
CA PHE A 239 6.52 -29.22 -16.43
C PHE A 239 7.58 -29.98 -15.62
N LYS A 240 8.38 -29.28 -14.82
CA LYS A 240 9.54 -29.85 -14.10
C LYS A 240 9.20 -30.39 -12.71
N HIS A 241 8.06 -30.01 -12.15
CA HIS A 241 7.72 -30.27 -10.74
C HIS A 241 6.62 -31.31 -10.56
N GLY A 242 6.27 -32.05 -11.62
CA GLY A 242 5.24 -33.09 -11.58
C GLY A 242 4.83 -33.55 -12.97
N THR A 243 3.61 -34.07 -13.07
CA THR A 243 3.02 -34.56 -14.33
C THR A 243 2.08 -33.52 -14.94
N THR A 244 2.06 -33.45 -16.27
CA THR A 244 1.05 -32.67 -17.00
C THR A 244 -0.10 -33.58 -17.38
N GLU A 245 -1.31 -33.14 -17.11
CA GLU A 245 -2.53 -33.84 -17.51
C GLU A 245 -3.24 -33.06 -18.61
N GLU A 246 -3.52 -33.71 -19.74
CA GLU A 246 -4.23 -33.09 -20.85
C GLU A 246 -5.71 -33.48 -20.76
N LEU A 247 -6.57 -32.50 -20.52
CA LEU A 247 -8.00 -32.70 -20.21
C LEU A 247 -8.88 -31.71 -20.99
N ASP A 248 -10.16 -32.07 -21.15
CA ASP A 248 -11.19 -31.16 -21.67
C ASP A 248 -11.48 -30.03 -20.67
N GLY A 249 -11.88 -28.85 -21.17
CA GLY A 249 -12.14 -27.66 -20.35
C GLY A 249 -13.22 -27.86 -19.29
N MET A 250 -14.24 -28.70 -19.55
CA MET A 250 -15.27 -29.02 -18.55
C MET A 250 -14.69 -29.86 -17.40
N VAL A 251 -13.80 -30.81 -17.71
CA VAL A 251 -13.14 -31.65 -16.72
C VAL A 251 -12.17 -30.84 -15.87
N ILE A 252 -11.42 -29.91 -16.48
CA ILE A 252 -10.54 -28.98 -15.76
C ILE A 252 -11.35 -28.11 -14.80
N SER A 253 -12.48 -27.55 -15.27
CA SER A 253 -13.35 -26.73 -14.43
C SER A 253 -13.90 -27.49 -13.24
N ALA A 254 -14.37 -28.73 -13.46
CA ALA A 254 -14.82 -29.62 -12.38
C ALA A 254 -13.69 -29.89 -11.37
N ARG A 255 -12.48 -30.20 -11.84
CA ARG A 255 -11.33 -30.48 -10.96
C ARG A 255 -10.90 -29.28 -10.13
N LEU A 256 -10.89 -28.07 -10.71
CA LEU A 256 -10.59 -26.84 -9.96
C LEU A 256 -11.69 -26.56 -8.93
N LYS A 257 -12.95 -26.74 -9.29
CA LYS A 257 -14.08 -26.60 -8.37
C LYS A 257 -14.00 -27.59 -7.21
N ASP A 258 -13.68 -28.85 -7.47
CA ASP A 258 -13.49 -29.88 -6.45
C ASP A 258 -12.32 -29.52 -5.52
N PHE A 259 -11.17 -29.10 -6.09
CA PHE A 259 -9.99 -28.68 -5.33
C PHE A 259 -10.31 -27.55 -4.33
N PHE A 260 -11.01 -26.51 -4.80
CA PHE A 260 -11.34 -25.34 -3.99
C PHE A 260 -12.49 -25.62 -3.01
N SER A 261 -13.54 -26.33 -3.41
CA SER A 261 -14.67 -26.65 -2.53
C SER A 261 -14.26 -27.51 -1.34
N GLU A 262 -13.40 -28.52 -1.54
CA GLU A 262 -12.82 -29.33 -0.47
C GLU A 262 -12.13 -28.44 0.58
N ARG A 263 -11.32 -27.47 0.12
CA ARG A 263 -10.50 -26.64 1.00
C ARG A 263 -11.26 -25.47 1.62
N MET A 264 -12.29 -24.95 0.96
CA MET A 264 -13.14 -23.88 1.49
C MET A 264 -14.03 -24.34 2.65
N THR A 265 -14.30 -25.65 2.77
CA THR A 265 -15.01 -26.18 3.94
C THR A 265 -14.15 -26.22 5.20
N SER A 266 -12.82 -26.10 5.04
CA SER A 266 -11.88 -26.01 6.14
C SER A 266 -11.94 -24.64 6.81
N THR A 267 -11.71 -24.58 8.12
CA THR A 267 -11.53 -23.32 8.85
C THR A 267 -10.13 -22.73 8.66
N GLU A 268 -9.29 -23.39 7.88
CA GLU A 268 -7.92 -23.00 7.60
C GLU A 268 -7.88 -21.86 6.55
N PRO A 269 -7.31 -20.69 6.88
CA PRO A 269 -7.23 -19.61 5.91
C PRO A 269 -6.27 -19.97 4.79
N ILE A 270 -6.69 -19.68 3.55
CA ILE A 270 -5.88 -19.90 2.36
C ILE A 270 -5.34 -18.56 1.86
N ILE A 271 -4.04 -18.49 1.58
CA ILE A 271 -3.44 -17.41 0.81
C ILE A 271 -3.23 -17.92 -0.62
N LEU A 272 -3.86 -17.27 -1.59
CA LEU A 272 -3.76 -17.60 -3.01
C LEU A 272 -2.92 -16.53 -3.72
N LEU A 273 -1.70 -16.91 -4.11
CA LEU A 273 -0.79 -16.08 -4.90
C LEU A 273 -1.20 -16.19 -6.37
N VAL A 274 -1.37 -15.05 -7.04
CA VAL A 274 -1.76 -14.98 -8.45
C VAL A 274 -0.93 -13.93 -9.18
N HIS A 275 -0.85 -14.06 -10.51
CA HIS A 275 -0.36 -13.02 -11.40
C HIS A 275 -1.57 -12.39 -12.08
N ASP A 276 -1.85 -11.12 -11.78
CA ASP A 276 -3.07 -10.40 -12.21
C ASP A 276 -4.34 -10.95 -11.54
N GLU A 277 -4.72 -10.32 -10.42
CA GLU A 277 -5.87 -10.77 -9.61
C GLU A 277 -7.19 -10.72 -10.37
N GLU A 278 -7.43 -9.68 -11.17
CA GLU A 278 -8.70 -9.53 -11.90
C GLU A 278 -8.87 -10.66 -12.91
N LEU A 279 -7.84 -10.92 -13.73
CA LEU A 279 -7.86 -12.01 -14.71
C LEU A 279 -7.98 -13.39 -14.04
N SER A 280 -7.24 -13.61 -12.95
CA SER A 280 -7.25 -14.88 -12.22
C SER A 280 -8.61 -15.16 -11.57
N LYS A 281 -9.23 -14.15 -10.95
CA LYS A 281 -10.59 -14.26 -10.39
C LYS A 281 -11.61 -14.57 -11.49
N ASN A 282 -11.58 -13.86 -12.61
CA ASN A 282 -12.49 -14.09 -13.72
C ASN A 282 -12.32 -15.50 -14.31
N MET A 283 -11.09 -15.99 -14.46
CA MET A 283 -10.82 -17.37 -14.89
C MET A 283 -11.45 -18.41 -13.94
N LEU A 284 -11.25 -18.24 -12.62
CA LEU A 284 -11.80 -19.15 -11.62
C LEU A 284 -13.33 -19.08 -11.55
N THR A 285 -13.93 -17.89 -11.68
CA THR A 285 -15.38 -17.72 -11.80
C THR A 285 -15.94 -18.41 -13.04
N ASN A 286 -15.25 -18.34 -14.18
CA ASN A 286 -15.65 -19.07 -15.40
C ASN A 286 -15.56 -20.59 -15.24
N CYS A 287 -14.71 -21.09 -14.33
CA CYS A 287 -14.70 -22.50 -13.91
C CYS A 287 -15.80 -22.86 -12.91
N GLY A 288 -16.69 -21.93 -12.56
CA GLY A 288 -17.82 -22.15 -11.64
C GLY A 288 -17.44 -22.17 -10.16
N ILE A 289 -16.31 -21.54 -9.79
CA ILE A 289 -15.87 -21.36 -8.41
C ILE A 289 -16.53 -20.09 -7.85
N ASP A 290 -17.18 -20.20 -6.70
CA ASP A 290 -17.71 -19.05 -5.96
C ASP A 290 -16.57 -18.35 -5.22
N ILE A 291 -16.30 -17.10 -5.63
CA ILE A 291 -15.25 -16.24 -5.08
C ILE A 291 -15.81 -15.07 -4.27
N SER A 292 -17.12 -15.05 -4.01
CA SER A 292 -17.81 -13.91 -3.38
C SER A 292 -17.32 -13.59 -1.96
N SER A 293 -16.78 -14.59 -1.26
CA SER A 293 -16.22 -14.48 0.08
C SER A 293 -14.71 -14.24 0.12
N TRP A 294 -14.05 -14.13 -1.04
CA TRP A 294 -12.59 -13.98 -1.10
C TRP A 294 -12.19 -12.53 -0.83
N GLU A 295 -11.13 -12.35 -0.05
CA GLU A 295 -10.57 -11.03 0.24
C GLU A 295 -9.34 -10.74 -0.61
N THR A 296 -9.14 -9.47 -0.96
CA THR A 296 -7.94 -8.99 -1.62
C THR A 296 -6.87 -8.64 -0.59
N GLY A 297 -5.64 -9.12 -0.82
CA GLY A 297 -4.53 -9.01 0.10
C GLY A 297 -4.71 -9.85 1.36
N ILE A 298 -3.76 -9.75 2.29
CA ILE A 298 -3.77 -10.50 3.56
C ILE A 298 -4.03 -9.58 4.78
N ARG A 299 -4.54 -8.37 4.55
CA ARG A 299 -4.82 -7.39 5.60
C ARG A 299 -5.79 -7.94 6.66
N GLY A 300 -6.90 -8.53 6.21
CA GLY A 300 -7.91 -9.12 7.07
C GLY A 300 -7.39 -10.32 7.86
N LEU A 301 -6.53 -11.14 7.26
CA LEU A 301 -5.88 -12.27 7.93
C LEU A 301 -5.04 -11.82 9.12
N LEU A 302 -4.27 -10.74 8.94
CA LEU A 302 -3.44 -10.13 9.99
C LEU A 302 -4.27 -9.41 11.07
N GLY A 303 -5.58 -9.26 10.90
CA GLY A 303 -6.45 -8.61 11.87
C GLY A 303 -6.33 -7.08 11.89
N PHE A 304 -5.76 -6.47 10.86
CA PHE A 304 -5.80 -5.01 10.71
C PHE A 304 -7.23 -4.57 10.49
N GLN A 305 -7.72 -3.69 11.36
CA GLN A 305 -9.03 -3.09 11.18
C GLN A 305 -9.05 -2.29 9.88
N THR A 306 -10.12 -2.44 9.10
CA THR A 306 -10.36 -1.58 7.94
C THR A 306 -10.38 -0.15 8.42
N THR A 307 -9.44 0.67 7.94
CA THR A 307 -9.41 2.10 8.23
C THR A 307 -10.76 2.64 7.82
N LYS A 308 -11.61 2.99 8.79
CA LYS A 308 -12.84 3.69 8.46
C LYS A 308 -12.37 4.98 7.80
N VAL A 309 -12.64 5.12 6.51
CA VAL A 309 -12.44 6.40 5.83
C VAL A 309 -13.41 7.33 6.50
N HIS A 310 -12.94 8.01 7.56
CA HIS A 310 -13.61 9.18 8.05
C HIS A 310 -13.56 10.12 6.87
N ASN A 311 -14.71 10.26 6.18
CA ASN A 311 -14.95 11.24 5.14
C ASN A 311 -14.87 12.64 5.76
N SER A 312 -13.68 13.00 6.25
CA SER A 312 -13.32 14.27 6.85
C SER A 312 -13.29 15.40 5.82
N ARG A 313 -13.58 15.09 4.54
CA ARG A 313 -13.93 16.09 3.52
C ARG A 313 -15.03 17.05 3.98
N ASN A 314 -15.90 16.66 4.92
CA ASN A 314 -16.90 17.57 5.48
C ASN A 314 -16.44 18.43 6.67
N ASP A 315 -15.29 18.14 7.29
CA ASP A 315 -14.83 18.93 8.46
C ASP A 315 -14.02 20.17 8.09
N TYR A 316 -13.36 20.19 6.92
CA TYR A 316 -12.63 21.37 6.45
C TYR A 316 -13.56 22.50 5.97
N HIS A 317 -14.82 22.21 5.62
CA HIS A 317 -15.80 23.24 5.27
C HIS A 317 -16.51 23.89 6.47
N ARG A 318 -16.33 23.38 7.70
CA ARG A 318 -17.00 23.94 8.88
C ARG A 318 -16.19 24.96 9.69
N GLN A 319 -14.91 25.16 9.38
CA GLN A 319 -14.06 26.15 10.07
C GLN A 319 -13.68 27.37 9.20
N GLY A 320 -14.14 27.43 7.94
CA GLY A 320 -13.69 28.42 6.96
C GLY A 320 -14.35 29.80 6.99
N ASP A 321 -15.62 29.95 7.40
CA ASP A 321 -16.39 31.13 6.98
C ASP A 321 -17.05 31.99 8.07
N HIS A 322 -16.58 31.93 9.32
CA HIS A 322 -17.06 32.85 10.37
C HIS A 322 -15.98 33.76 10.96
N ARG A 323 -14.79 33.85 10.33
CA ARG A 323 -13.70 34.70 10.84
C ARG A 323 -13.17 35.77 9.89
N ARG A 324 -13.75 35.96 8.70
CA ARG A 324 -13.32 37.03 7.78
C ARG A 324 -14.25 38.24 7.62
N ASP A 325 -15.41 38.25 8.29
CA ASP A 325 -16.24 39.47 8.40
C ASP A 325 -16.24 40.09 9.81
N SER A 326 -15.18 39.87 10.59
CA SER A 326 -14.97 40.56 11.87
C SER A 326 -13.97 41.73 11.78
N HIS A 327 -13.85 42.35 10.61
CA HIS A 327 -13.16 43.63 10.44
C HIS A 327 -14.07 44.80 10.03
N SER A 328 -15.38 44.60 9.94
CA SER A 328 -16.36 45.65 9.62
C SER A 328 -17.38 45.90 10.75
N TYR A 329 -16.96 45.82 12.02
CA TYR A 329 -17.83 46.21 13.15
C TYR A 329 -17.24 47.31 14.06
N TYR A 330 -16.07 47.86 13.70
CA TYR A 330 -15.49 49.01 14.41
C TYR A 330 -15.90 50.37 13.82
N HIS A 331 -16.44 50.41 12.60
CA HIS A 331 -16.99 51.66 12.04
C HIS A 331 -18.45 51.95 12.46
N ASP A 332 -19.24 50.93 12.79
CA ASP A 332 -20.65 51.10 13.16
C ASP A 332 -20.90 51.41 14.65
N ARG A 333 -19.85 51.47 15.47
CA ARG A 333 -19.96 51.89 16.89
C ARG A 333 -19.74 53.38 17.12
N ARG A 334 -19.40 54.17 16.09
CA ARG A 334 -19.19 55.63 16.22
C ARG A 334 -20.47 56.46 16.12
N THR A 335 -21.61 55.89 15.75
CA THR A 335 -22.87 56.62 15.56
C THR A 335 -23.98 56.26 16.54
N ARG A 336 -23.76 55.32 17.48
CA ARG A 336 -24.77 55.01 18.50
C ARG A 336 -24.76 56.08 19.61
N PRO A 337 -25.84 56.87 19.79
CA PRO A 337 -25.92 57.85 20.85
C PRO A 337 -25.80 57.16 22.21
N ARG A 338 -24.81 57.58 23.00
CA ARG A 338 -24.66 57.21 24.41
C ARG A 338 -25.82 57.79 25.22
N SER A 339 -26.92 57.06 25.33
CA SER A 339 -27.89 57.28 26.39
C SER A 339 -27.30 56.77 27.70
N ARG A 340 -26.78 57.73 28.47
CA ARG A 340 -26.41 57.59 29.87
C ARG A 340 -27.67 57.30 30.69
N SER A 341 -27.74 56.17 31.37
CA SER A 341 -28.48 56.07 32.62
C SER A 341 -27.57 55.48 33.70
N ARG A 342 -27.23 56.39 34.63
CA ARG A 342 -26.60 56.12 35.92
C ARG A 342 -27.54 55.23 36.73
N SER A 343 -27.06 54.18 37.39
CA SER A 343 -26.90 54.04 38.86
C SER A 343 -26.98 52.53 39.22
N PRO A 344 -26.72 52.08 40.47
CA PRO A 344 -25.50 52.17 41.29
C PRO A 344 -25.00 50.77 41.76
N PRO A 345 -23.76 50.64 42.29
CA PRO A 345 -23.21 49.35 42.72
C PRO A 345 -23.72 48.95 44.12
N ARG A 346 -24.16 47.70 44.29
CA ARG A 346 -24.42 47.10 45.61
C ARG A 346 -23.63 45.80 45.79
N THR A 347 -22.51 45.96 46.47
CA THR A 347 -22.02 45.24 47.66
C THR A 347 -22.79 43.99 48.11
N TYR A 348 -22.01 42.92 48.32
CA TYR A 348 -22.14 41.79 49.27
C TYR A 348 -23.50 41.47 49.92
N GLY A 349 -23.89 40.20 49.85
CA GLY A 349 -24.87 39.63 50.78
C GLY A 349 -25.28 38.20 50.44
N ARG A 350 -24.85 37.26 51.29
CA ARG A 350 -25.45 35.92 51.45
C ARG A 350 -26.98 35.99 51.36
N GLN A 351 -27.60 35.01 50.70
CA GLN A 351 -28.57 34.10 51.33
C GLN A 351 -29.01 33.04 50.33
N ALA A 352 -28.86 31.78 50.75
CA ALA A 352 -29.62 30.67 50.24
C ALA A 352 -31.12 30.97 50.35
N LEU A 353 -31.91 30.56 49.36
CA LEU A 353 -33.16 29.78 49.50
C LEU A 353 -33.79 29.52 48.11
N PRO A 354 -34.64 28.50 47.99
CA PRO A 354 -34.93 27.78 46.75
C PRO A 354 -36.18 28.31 46.06
N ARG A 355 -36.17 28.32 44.73
CA ARG A 355 -37.33 28.52 43.83
C ARG A 355 -36.81 28.27 42.41
N SER A 356 -37.56 27.78 41.45
CA SER A 356 -38.90 27.22 41.38
C SER A 356 -38.96 26.52 40.02
N ARG A 357 -39.78 25.48 39.93
CA ARG A 357 -40.23 24.88 38.68
C ARG A 357 -40.79 25.92 37.70
N THR A 358 -40.29 25.84 36.47
CA THR A 358 -40.97 26.13 35.19
C THR A 358 -40.31 25.18 34.18
N GLN A 359 -40.89 24.09 33.64
CA GLN A 359 -42.16 23.94 32.91
C GLN A 359 -42.46 25.23 32.14
N SER A 360 -42.35 25.33 30.82
CA SER A 360 -42.40 24.40 29.68
C SER A 360 -41.83 25.20 28.50
N TYR A 361 -41.28 24.61 27.43
CA TYR A 361 -41.98 24.31 26.18
C TYR A 361 -40.92 23.97 25.13
N GLY A 362 -41.21 23.00 24.24
CA GLY A 362 -40.46 22.81 23.00
C GLY A 362 -39.59 21.56 22.89
N ARG A 363 -39.99 20.42 23.48
CA ARG A 363 -39.49 19.12 23.01
C ARG A 363 -40.18 18.80 21.69
N SER A 364 -39.46 18.97 20.59
CA SER A 364 -39.84 18.37 19.32
C SER A 364 -40.11 16.87 19.50
N PRO A 365 -41.13 16.31 18.84
CA PRO A 365 -41.42 14.89 18.93
C PRO A 365 -40.18 14.09 18.52
N PRO A 366 -39.80 13.03 19.24
CA PRO A 366 -38.78 12.12 18.76
C PRO A 366 -39.27 11.57 17.42
N ARG A 367 -38.52 11.83 16.34
CA ARG A 367 -38.71 11.11 15.09
C ARG A 367 -38.66 9.64 15.44
N ALA A 368 -39.81 8.97 15.34
CA ALA A 368 -39.90 7.53 15.32
C ALA A 368 -39.06 7.07 14.12
N TYR A 369 -37.81 6.71 14.38
CA TYR A 369 -36.99 5.98 13.44
C TYR A 369 -37.68 4.64 13.25
N SER A 370 -38.46 4.55 12.17
CA SER A 370 -39.03 3.30 11.69
C SER A 370 -37.89 2.33 11.40
N GLY A 371 -37.60 1.45 12.35
CA GLY A 371 -37.77 0.00 12.15
C GLY A 371 -37.09 -0.66 10.93
N THR A 372 -36.04 -0.08 10.37
CA THR A 372 -35.07 -0.80 9.52
C THR A 372 -33.75 -0.89 10.26
N SER A 373 -33.82 -1.35 11.51
CA SER A 373 -32.75 -2.10 12.14
C SER A 373 -32.60 -3.42 11.39
N GLY A 374 -32.09 -3.34 10.15
CA GLY A 374 -31.33 -4.41 9.57
C GLY A 374 -30.17 -4.62 10.52
N THR A 375 -30.32 -5.60 11.42
CA THR A 375 -29.21 -6.20 12.13
C THR A 375 -28.32 -6.80 11.07
N SER A 376 -27.48 -5.97 10.44
CA SER A 376 -26.21 -6.41 9.88
C SER A 376 -25.48 -6.99 11.08
N ALA A 377 -25.75 -8.27 11.32
CA ALA A 377 -25.02 -9.10 12.26
C ALA A 377 -23.56 -8.89 11.86
N GLU A 378 -22.85 -8.10 12.66
CA GLU A 378 -21.42 -7.94 12.54
C GLU A 378 -20.90 -9.39 12.53
N PRO A 379 -20.29 -9.84 11.42
CA PRO A 379 -19.92 -11.24 11.27
C PRO A 379 -19.14 -11.65 12.52
N PRO A 380 -19.41 -12.84 13.07
CA PRO A 380 -18.84 -13.26 14.35
C PRO A 380 -17.35 -12.95 14.36
N ARG A 381 -16.95 -12.09 15.29
CA ARG A 381 -15.56 -11.62 15.43
C ARG A 381 -14.66 -12.85 15.55
N GLY A 382 -13.91 -13.15 14.50
CA GLY A 382 -13.01 -14.31 14.45
C GLY A 382 -13.17 -15.23 13.24
N ALA A 383 -14.19 -15.04 12.38
CA ALA A 383 -14.23 -15.76 11.12
C ALA A 383 -13.29 -15.08 10.10
N HIS A 384 -12.17 -15.74 9.78
CA HIS A 384 -11.32 -15.34 8.66
C HIS A 384 -12.06 -15.59 7.33
N ALA A 385 -11.72 -14.80 6.31
CA ALA A 385 -12.12 -15.12 4.95
C ALA A 385 -11.50 -16.48 4.56
N PRO A 386 -12.20 -17.32 3.78
CA PRO A 386 -11.67 -18.62 3.38
C PRO A 386 -10.43 -18.49 2.49
N VAL A 387 -10.39 -17.45 1.65
CA VAL A 387 -9.29 -17.21 0.70
C VAL A 387 -8.91 -15.72 0.69
N TYR A 388 -7.62 -15.47 0.80
CA TYR A 388 -6.96 -14.17 0.68
C TYR A 388 -6.10 -14.16 -0.58
N VAL A 389 -6.42 -13.30 -1.55
CA VAL A 389 -5.76 -13.28 -2.86
C VAL A 389 -4.65 -12.24 -2.87
N VAL A 390 -3.44 -12.64 -3.25
CA VAL A 390 -2.28 -11.75 -3.34
C VAL A 390 -1.84 -11.62 -4.80
N ASP A 391 -1.99 -10.44 -5.36
CA ASP A 391 -1.50 -10.12 -6.71
C ASP A 391 0.00 -9.82 -6.69
N ILE A 392 0.79 -10.77 -7.17
CA ILE A 392 2.26 -10.67 -7.21
C ILE A 392 2.74 -9.64 -8.24
N LYS A 393 2.02 -9.49 -9.35
CA LYS A 393 2.32 -8.48 -10.36
C LYS A 393 2.15 -7.09 -9.75
N GLN A 394 1.06 -6.87 -9.03
CA GLN A 394 0.81 -5.59 -8.38
C GLN A 394 1.83 -5.27 -7.28
N GLN A 395 2.22 -6.26 -6.47
CA GLN A 395 3.28 -6.08 -5.47
C GLN A 395 4.63 -5.73 -6.12
N PHE A 396 4.99 -6.42 -7.20
CA PHE A 396 6.22 -6.14 -7.95
C PHE A 396 6.21 -4.73 -8.55
N MET A 397 5.13 -4.32 -9.22
CA MET A 397 5.01 -2.96 -9.79
C MET A 397 5.16 -1.87 -8.71
N LYS A 398 4.67 -2.10 -7.50
CA LYS A 398 4.83 -1.14 -6.39
C LYS A 398 6.23 -1.15 -5.79
N LEU A 399 6.87 -2.30 -5.74
CA LEU A 399 8.28 -2.41 -5.38
C LEU A 399 9.13 -1.61 -6.38
N MET A 400 8.88 -1.77 -7.68
CA MET A 400 9.71 -1.16 -8.72
C MET A 400 9.31 0.25 -9.16
N GLN A 401 8.12 0.74 -8.76
CA GLN A 401 7.56 2.01 -9.22
C GLN A 401 7.46 2.13 -10.75
N THR A 402 7.30 1.00 -11.42
CA THR A 402 7.12 0.94 -12.88
C THR A 402 5.65 1.09 -13.23
N ALA A 403 5.37 1.89 -14.27
CA ALA A 403 4.02 2.01 -14.84
C ALA A 403 3.71 0.87 -15.83
N THR A 404 4.73 0.13 -16.26
CA THR A 404 4.63 -0.89 -17.29
C THR A 404 3.97 -2.15 -16.72
N SER A 405 2.80 -2.51 -17.25
CA SER A 405 1.99 -3.64 -16.78
C SER A 405 2.21 -4.93 -17.59
N SER A 406 3.17 -4.95 -18.51
CA SER A 406 3.38 -6.07 -19.44
C SER A 406 4.25 -7.20 -18.88
N GLU A 407 4.77 -7.05 -17.67
CA GLU A 407 5.71 -8.00 -17.10
C GLU A 407 5.03 -9.33 -16.78
N ASN A 408 5.46 -10.40 -17.47
CA ASN A 408 5.06 -11.76 -17.16
C ASN A 408 5.84 -12.32 -15.95
N VAL A 409 5.39 -13.45 -15.40
CA VAL A 409 6.03 -14.10 -14.24
C VAL A 409 7.52 -14.35 -14.46
N THR A 410 7.90 -14.76 -15.67
CA THR A 410 9.29 -15.03 -16.06
C THR A 410 10.16 -13.77 -16.06
N GLU A 411 9.65 -12.64 -16.54
CA GLU A 411 10.34 -11.35 -16.52
C GLU A 411 10.53 -10.84 -15.10
N ILE A 412 9.49 -10.93 -14.26
CA ILE A 412 9.58 -10.60 -12.83
C ILE A 412 10.67 -11.44 -12.17
N SER A 413 10.66 -12.76 -12.38
CA SER A 413 11.67 -13.68 -11.83
C SER A 413 13.10 -13.29 -12.23
N LYS A 414 13.34 -13.02 -13.52
CA LYS A 414 14.64 -12.56 -14.03
C LYS A 414 15.07 -11.25 -13.37
N TYR A 415 14.16 -10.29 -13.24
CA TYR A 415 14.43 -9.01 -12.59
C TYR A 415 14.81 -9.20 -11.11
N LEU A 416 14.20 -10.18 -10.45
CA LEU A 416 14.53 -10.51 -9.06
C LEU A 416 15.80 -11.36 -8.91
N GLY A 417 16.51 -11.68 -10.01
CA GLY A 417 17.70 -12.53 -9.99
C GLY A 417 17.40 -14.01 -9.71
N LEU A 418 16.17 -14.45 -9.97
CA LEU A 418 15.73 -15.82 -9.77
C LEU A 418 15.90 -16.63 -11.07
N SER A 419 16.11 -17.94 -10.96
CA SER A 419 16.25 -18.81 -12.11
C SER A 419 14.92 -18.94 -12.85
N SER A 420 14.92 -18.65 -14.16
CA SER A 420 13.76 -18.85 -15.02
C SER A 420 14.07 -19.81 -16.16
N ALA A 421 13.10 -20.65 -16.52
CA ALA A 421 13.16 -21.48 -17.72
C ALA A 421 12.64 -20.66 -18.91
N GLU A 422 13.32 -20.74 -20.05
CA GLU A 422 12.86 -20.10 -21.28
C GLU A 422 11.66 -20.83 -21.88
N GLY A 423 10.50 -20.16 -21.94
CA GLY A 423 9.26 -20.67 -22.52
C GLY A 423 8.10 -20.58 -21.53
N TRP A 424 6.91 -20.98 -21.98
CA TRP A 424 5.70 -20.93 -21.14
C TRP A 424 5.33 -22.32 -20.62
N CYS A 425 4.89 -22.35 -19.37
CA CYS A 425 4.27 -23.49 -18.70
C CYS A 425 3.73 -23.00 -17.36
N ALA A 426 2.40 -22.93 -17.20
CA ALA A 426 1.77 -22.47 -15.97
C ALA A 426 2.23 -23.29 -14.75
N GLY A 427 2.53 -24.58 -14.95
CA GLY A 427 3.11 -25.45 -13.92
C GLY A 427 4.40 -24.91 -13.32
N ASN A 428 5.38 -24.56 -14.16
CA ASN A 428 6.66 -24.02 -13.69
C ASN A 428 6.49 -22.59 -13.13
N GLU A 429 5.64 -21.78 -13.75
CA GLU A 429 5.36 -20.41 -13.30
C GLU A 429 4.66 -20.37 -11.94
N SER A 430 3.79 -21.32 -11.63
CA SER A 430 3.15 -21.41 -10.31
C SER A 430 4.18 -21.57 -9.19
N VAL A 431 5.19 -22.43 -9.40
CA VAL A 431 6.32 -22.56 -8.46
C VAL A 431 7.12 -21.26 -8.39
N MET A 432 7.40 -20.65 -9.54
CA MET A 432 8.15 -19.40 -9.64
C MET A 432 7.48 -18.23 -8.89
N ILE A 433 6.14 -18.16 -8.90
CA ILE A 433 5.38 -17.16 -8.14
C ILE A 433 5.63 -17.27 -6.63
N ILE A 434 5.76 -18.49 -6.10
CA ILE A 434 6.08 -18.71 -4.68
C ILE A 434 7.46 -18.13 -4.37
N ASP A 435 8.46 -18.43 -5.21
CA ASP A 435 9.83 -17.94 -5.05
C ASP A 435 9.93 -16.42 -5.19
N ILE A 436 9.21 -15.83 -6.16
CA ILE A 436 9.08 -14.38 -6.36
C ILE A 436 8.51 -13.73 -5.11
N TRP A 437 7.37 -14.22 -4.61
CA TRP A 437 6.71 -13.64 -3.44
C TRP A 437 7.61 -13.72 -2.21
N ARG A 438 8.20 -14.88 -1.95
CA ARG A 438 9.15 -15.08 -0.86
C ARG A 438 10.35 -14.12 -0.95
N SER A 439 10.94 -13.94 -2.13
CA SER A 439 12.06 -13.02 -2.37
C SER A 439 11.69 -11.57 -2.06
N MET A 440 10.45 -11.16 -2.39
CA MET A 440 9.95 -9.83 -2.04
C MET A 440 9.74 -9.67 -0.53
N ILE A 441 9.00 -10.58 0.10
CA ILE A 441 8.54 -10.39 1.50
C ILE A 441 9.56 -10.76 2.57
N SER A 442 10.59 -11.53 2.24
CA SER A 442 11.68 -11.86 3.20
C SER A 442 12.72 -10.75 3.34
N GLY A 443 12.67 -9.75 2.46
CA GLY A 443 13.65 -8.68 2.36
C GLY A 443 13.46 -7.49 3.31
N PRO A 444 14.26 -6.43 3.11
CA PRO A 444 14.10 -5.15 3.80
C PRO A 444 12.79 -4.45 3.37
N PRO A 445 12.42 -3.32 4.02
CA PRO A 445 11.24 -2.54 3.63
C PRO A 445 11.21 -2.15 2.16
N ILE A 446 10.02 -1.94 1.61
CA ILE A 446 9.79 -1.72 0.18
C ILE A 446 10.71 -0.65 -0.44
N ASP A 447 10.94 0.46 0.25
CA ASP A 447 11.76 1.57 -0.25
C ASP A 447 13.27 1.24 -0.25
N GLU A 448 13.74 0.51 0.77
CA GLU A 448 15.14 0.05 0.85
C GLU A 448 15.38 -1.05 -0.19
N GLN A 449 14.46 -2.00 -0.32
CA GLN A 449 14.57 -3.06 -1.32
C GLN A 449 14.56 -2.49 -2.74
N ARG A 450 13.78 -1.43 -3.01
CA ARG A 450 13.84 -0.70 -4.28
C ARG A 450 15.22 -0.12 -4.53
N ALA A 451 15.75 0.65 -3.57
CA ALA A 451 17.06 1.29 -3.72
C ALA A 451 18.19 0.26 -3.95
N LEU A 452 18.13 -0.89 -3.28
CA LEU A 452 19.08 -1.99 -3.48
C LEU A 452 18.99 -2.61 -4.88
N ARG A 453 17.80 -2.67 -5.47
CA ARG A 453 17.60 -3.21 -6.82
C ARG A 453 17.99 -2.21 -7.91
N GLU A 454 17.65 -0.94 -7.73
CA GLU A 454 18.04 0.14 -8.65
C GLU A 454 19.57 0.24 -8.74
N SER A 455 20.27 0.19 -7.59
CA SER A 455 21.74 0.21 -7.57
C SER A 455 22.38 -1.05 -8.16
N GLY A 456 21.73 -2.22 -8.07
CA GLY A 456 22.24 -3.46 -8.66
C GLY A 456 22.13 -3.52 -10.20
N LEU A 457 21.11 -2.87 -10.77
CA LEU A 457 20.93 -2.81 -12.23
C LEU A 457 22.02 -1.99 -12.93
N ASP A 458 22.51 -0.93 -12.29
CA ASP A 458 23.59 -0.10 -12.82
C ASP A 458 24.89 -0.90 -12.96
N VAL A 459 25.13 -1.84 -12.04
CA VAL A 459 26.33 -2.69 -12.06
C VAL A 459 26.27 -3.74 -13.17
N GLN A 460 25.10 -4.34 -13.42
CA GLN A 460 24.94 -5.30 -14.51
C GLN A 460 25.00 -4.63 -15.89
N SER A 461 24.48 -3.41 -16.02
CA SER A 461 24.55 -2.66 -17.29
C SER A 461 25.97 -2.18 -17.63
N ALA A 462 26.84 -2.02 -16.62
CA ALA A 462 28.23 -1.62 -16.81
C ALA A 462 29.20 -2.79 -17.06
N ALA A 463 28.77 -4.04 -16.88
CA ALA A 463 29.63 -5.22 -16.94
C ALA A 463 29.78 -5.85 -18.34
N ASP A 464 29.21 -5.23 -19.39
CA ASP A 464 29.38 -5.65 -20.80
C ASP A 464 30.31 -4.71 -21.64
N PRO A 465 31.59 -4.45 -21.29
CA PRO A 465 32.51 -3.69 -22.15
C PRO A 465 33.32 -4.60 -23.09
N ALA A 466 32.72 -5.66 -23.67
CA ALA A 466 33.47 -6.64 -24.45
C ALA A 466 32.77 -7.13 -25.74
N ALA A 467 32.11 -6.24 -26.49
CA ALA A 467 31.72 -6.56 -27.87
C ALA A 467 31.44 -5.31 -28.73
N GLN A 468 32.41 -4.41 -28.90
CA GLN A 468 32.46 -3.49 -30.06
C GLN A 468 33.84 -2.83 -30.20
N ALA A 469 34.86 -3.64 -30.49
CA ALA A 469 36.05 -3.15 -31.18
C ALA A 469 35.78 -3.16 -32.69
N GLY A 470 34.98 -2.20 -33.14
CA GLY A 470 34.90 -1.83 -34.56
C GLY A 470 36.07 -0.88 -34.89
N PRO A 471 36.65 -0.93 -36.11
CA PRO A 471 37.81 -0.12 -36.46
C PRO A 471 37.46 1.37 -36.35
N SER A 472 38.26 2.08 -35.56
CA SER A 472 38.27 3.53 -35.48
C SER A 472 38.57 4.12 -36.86
N LEU A 473 37.54 4.62 -37.53
CA LEU A 473 37.69 5.61 -38.58
C LEU A 473 38.12 6.91 -37.90
N GLU A 474 39.39 7.27 -38.08
CA GLU A 474 39.88 8.64 -37.92
C GLU A 474 39.01 9.56 -38.79
N TYR A 475 38.12 10.31 -38.16
CA TYR A 475 37.50 11.47 -38.78
C TYR A 475 38.25 12.71 -38.34
N ASP A 476 38.98 13.19 -39.34
CA ASP A 476 39.68 14.46 -39.46
C ASP A 476 38.73 15.66 -39.30
N SER A 477 39.37 16.80 -39.05
CA SER A 477 38.91 18.14 -38.67
C SER A 477 37.63 18.73 -39.29
N ASP A 478 37.11 19.74 -38.58
CA ASP A 478 36.24 20.85 -39.04
C ASP A 478 34.72 20.73 -38.84
N GLN A 479 34.30 20.51 -37.59
CA GLN A 479 32.89 20.68 -37.21
C GLN A 479 32.60 22.16 -36.84
N ASP A 480 31.99 22.88 -37.78
CA ASP A 480 31.54 24.27 -37.65
C ASP A 480 30.41 24.42 -36.59
N PRO A 481 30.59 25.25 -35.55
CA PRO A 481 29.59 25.46 -34.49
C PRO A 481 28.30 26.17 -34.91
N ASN A 482 28.13 26.58 -36.18
CA ASN A 482 26.91 27.24 -36.67
C ASN A 482 25.97 26.37 -37.53
N SER A 483 26.18 25.06 -37.60
CA SER A 483 25.25 24.16 -38.31
C SER A 483 24.00 23.85 -37.48
N ILE A 484 23.06 24.81 -37.39
CA ILE A 484 21.69 24.59 -36.91
C ILE A 484 20.95 23.73 -37.94
N GLN A 485 20.82 22.43 -37.69
CA GLN A 485 19.86 21.60 -38.41
C GLN A 485 18.46 21.88 -37.87
N GLN A 486 17.66 22.59 -38.66
CA GLN A 486 16.21 22.64 -38.47
C GLN A 486 15.62 21.26 -38.76
N GLU A 487 15.14 20.57 -37.74
CA GLU A 487 14.26 19.41 -37.93
C GLU A 487 12.91 19.91 -38.44
N THR A 488 12.73 19.81 -39.75
CA THR A 488 11.44 19.97 -40.42
C THR A 488 10.54 18.80 -40.01
N ARG A 489 9.78 18.96 -38.92
CA ARG A 489 8.65 18.09 -38.60
C ARG A 489 7.56 18.29 -39.66
N GLN A 490 7.57 17.45 -40.70
CA GLN A 490 6.44 17.27 -41.59
C GLN A 490 5.32 16.58 -40.82
N VAL A 491 4.32 17.37 -40.41
CA VAL A 491 3.04 16.86 -39.92
C VAL A 491 2.24 16.40 -41.13
N ALA A 492 2.07 15.07 -41.24
CA ALA A 492 1.16 14.47 -42.20
C ALA A 492 -0.27 14.95 -41.87
N HIS A 493 -0.83 15.68 -42.82
CA HIS A 493 -2.19 16.19 -42.85
C HIS A 493 -3.15 15.03 -43.12
N ASN A 494 -4.03 14.74 -42.18
CA ASN A 494 -5.14 13.80 -42.33
C ASN A 494 -6.43 14.66 -42.37
N PRO A 495 -7.05 14.90 -43.53
CA PRO A 495 -8.37 15.48 -43.61
C PRO A 495 -9.42 14.37 -43.54
N ASP A 496 -10.33 14.47 -42.58
CA ASP A 496 -11.71 13.93 -42.55
C ASP A 496 -12.07 13.50 -41.13
N SER A 497 -12.74 14.40 -40.40
CA SER A 497 -13.90 14.03 -39.61
C SER A 497 -14.56 15.31 -39.10
N ASP A 498 -15.63 15.69 -39.79
CA ASP A 498 -16.70 16.53 -39.28
C ASP A 498 -17.13 16.07 -37.88
N SER A 499 -17.20 17.00 -36.93
CA SER A 499 -18.24 16.98 -35.90
C SER A 499 -18.40 18.37 -35.29
N ASP A 500 -19.29 19.10 -35.93
CA ASP A 500 -20.18 20.14 -35.41
C ASP A 500 -20.60 19.92 -33.94
N TYR A 501 -20.25 20.86 -33.05
CA TYR A 501 -21.02 21.14 -31.83
C TYR A 501 -20.83 22.61 -31.41
N GLY A 502 -21.87 23.40 -31.68
CA GLY A 502 -22.55 24.17 -30.63
C GLY A 502 -21.98 25.53 -30.25
N GLN A 503 -22.32 26.55 -31.04
CA GLN A 503 -22.37 27.94 -30.59
C GLN A 503 -23.45 28.11 -29.50
N SER A 504 -23.05 28.50 -28.28
CA SER A 504 -23.97 29.09 -27.31
C SER A 504 -23.96 30.61 -27.50
N SER A 505 -25.04 31.11 -28.07
CA SER A 505 -25.38 32.52 -28.18
C SER A 505 -25.67 33.12 -26.81
N ASP A 506 -24.92 34.17 -26.47
CA ASP A 506 -25.32 35.19 -25.50
C ASP A 506 -26.61 35.88 -25.98
N SER A 507 -27.60 35.95 -25.10
CA SER A 507 -28.78 36.79 -25.27
C SER A 507 -28.85 37.76 -24.09
N ASP A 508 -28.44 39.00 -24.35
CA ASP A 508 -28.90 40.20 -23.66
C ASP A 508 -30.41 40.35 -23.86
N SER A 509 -31.15 40.65 -22.79
CA SER A 509 -32.38 41.45 -22.79
C SER A 509 -32.77 41.86 -21.36
N ASP A 510 -32.86 43.19 -21.19
CA ASP A 510 -33.60 44.02 -20.23
C ASP A 510 -33.31 44.00 -18.71
#